data_AF-A0AAE8W7T0-F1
#
_entry.id   AF-A0AAE8W7T0-F1
#
_cell.length_a   1.000
_cell.length_b   1.000
_cell.length_c   1.000
_cell.angle_alpha   90.00
_cell.angle_beta   90.00
_cell.angle_gamma   90.00
#
_symmetry.space_group_name_H-M   'P 1'
#
loop_
_entity.id
_entity.type
_entity.pdbx_description
1 polymer ?
#
loop_
_entity_poly.entity_id
_entity_poly.type
_entity_poly.pdbx_seq_one_letter_code
_entity_poly.pdbx_strand_id
1 'polypeptide(L)'
;MSAARPLTTLRTIAVIAALPLLLTACGYGSESTDNSKQTKVAAGAKKLSADEVNIGYFPNLTHATALVGVQEGLFQKELGGTTIKTSTFNAGPSEIE
;
A
#
# COMPACT_ATOMS: atom_id res chain seq x y z
N MET A 1 1.66 -54.29 38.58
CA MET A 1 2.00 -52.85 38.57
C MET A 1 2.98 -52.62 37.43
N SER A 2 2.61 -51.83 36.41
CA SER A 2 3.50 -51.04 35.54
C SER A 2 2.80 -50.85 34.18
N ALA A 3 2.16 -49.69 34.02
CA ALA A 3 1.56 -49.27 32.76
C ALA A 3 2.62 -48.53 31.94
N ALA A 4 3.08 -49.14 30.86
CA ALA A 4 3.93 -48.47 29.88
C ALA A 4 3.08 -47.42 29.13
N ARG A 5 3.23 -46.14 29.50
CA ARG A 5 2.58 -45.02 28.80
C ARG A 5 3.27 -44.79 27.45
N PRO A 6 2.54 -44.67 26.32
CA PRO A 6 3.12 -44.46 25.01
C PRO A 6 3.58 -43.00 24.88
N LEU A 7 4.89 -42.77 25.07
CA LEU A 7 5.53 -41.46 24.89
C LEU A 7 5.55 -40.98 23.43
N THR A 8 5.18 -41.85 22.47
CA THR A 8 5.19 -41.56 21.03
C THR A 8 3.96 -40.78 20.57
N THR A 9 2.78 -41.03 21.14
CA THR A 9 1.54 -40.32 20.80
C THR A 9 1.50 -38.89 21.34
N LEU A 10 2.23 -38.59 22.43
CA LEU A 10 2.36 -37.22 22.94
C LEU A 10 3.26 -36.33 22.05
N ARG A 11 4.27 -36.92 21.40
CA ARG A 11 5.19 -36.19 20.52
C ARG A 11 4.55 -35.78 19.19
N THR A 12 3.64 -36.60 18.65
CA THR A 12 2.95 -36.31 17.39
C THR A 12 1.94 -35.16 17.52
N ILE A 13 1.32 -34.99 18.70
CA ILE A 13 0.36 -33.90 18.95
C ILE A 13 1.08 -32.53 19.01
N ALA A 14 2.27 -32.48 19.59
CA ALA A 14 3.04 -31.23 19.73
C ALA A 14 3.49 -30.64 18.37
N VAL A 15 3.76 -31.48 17.37
CA VAL A 15 4.21 -31.03 16.05
C VAL A 15 3.06 -30.44 15.21
N ILE A 16 1.84 -30.98 15.35
CA ILE A 16 0.68 -30.52 14.58
C ILE A 16 0.17 -29.15 15.09
N ALA A 17 0.28 -28.89 16.40
CA ALA A 17 -0.14 -27.61 16.99
C ALA A 17 0.83 -26.44 16.75
N ALA A 18 2.12 -26.71 16.51
CA ALA A 18 3.14 -25.68 16.30
C ALA A 18 3.21 -25.17 14.84
N LEU A 19 2.71 -25.96 13.88
CA LEU A 19 2.78 -25.64 12.46
C LEU A 19 1.95 -24.40 12.06
N PRO A 20 0.68 -24.21 12.51
CA PRO A 20 -0.08 -23.02 12.14
C PRO A 20 0.45 -21.72 12.78
N LEU A 21 1.13 -21.80 13.94
CA LEU A 21 1.72 -20.63 14.61
C LEU A 21 2.96 -20.06 13.88
N LEU A 22 3.72 -20.90 13.18
CA LEU A 22 4.87 -20.46 12.39
C LEU A 22 4.47 -19.81 11.07
N LEU A 23 3.34 -20.22 10.48
CA LEU A 23 2.86 -19.62 9.23
C LEU A 23 2.26 -18.21 9.43
N THR A 24 1.80 -17.87 10.64
CA THR A 24 1.26 -16.55 10.95
C THR A 24 2.32 -15.49 11.26
N ALA A 25 3.60 -15.88 11.42
CA ALA A 25 4.68 -14.97 11.79
C ALA A 25 5.12 -14.03 10.65
N CYS A 26 4.75 -14.30 9.40
CA CYS A 26 5.01 -13.43 8.25
C CYS A 26 3.78 -12.61 7.80
N GLY A 27 2.64 -12.73 8.49
CA GLY A 27 1.38 -12.08 8.10
C GLY A 27 1.00 -10.82 8.88
N TYR A 28 1.73 -10.48 9.95
CA TYR A 28 1.44 -9.33 10.81
C TYR A 28 1.84 -8.01 10.11
N GLY A 29 1.01 -7.57 9.17
CA GLY A 29 1.22 -6.33 8.43
C GLY A 29 0.45 -6.21 7.11
N SER A 30 -0.18 -7.28 6.62
CA SER A 30 -0.97 -7.26 5.38
C SER A 30 -2.47 -7.12 5.63
N GLU A 31 -2.85 -6.17 6.48
CA GLU A 31 -4.17 -5.53 6.40
C GLU A 31 -3.99 -4.22 5.64
N SER A 32 -3.65 -4.33 4.36
CA SER A 32 -3.89 -3.21 3.46
C SER A 32 -5.38 -3.22 3.18
N THR A 33 -6.15 -2.41 3.91
CA THR A 33 -7.41 -1.95 3.33
C THR A 33 -7.02 -1.31 2.02
N ASP A 34 -7.39 -1.92 0.90
CA ASP A 34 -7.23 -1.34 -0.44
C ASP A 34 -8.20 -0.15 -0.53
N ASN A 35 -7.92 0.87 0.27
CA ASN A 35 -8.33 2.22 0.06
C ASN A 35 -7.33 2.76 -0.95
N SER A 36 -7.39 2.23 -2.17
CA SER A 36 -7.17 3.04 -3.36
C SER A 36 -8.18 4.19 -3.26
N LYS A 37 -7.90 5.18 -2.39
CA LYS A 37 -8.57 6.48 -2.34
C LYS A 37 -8.18 7.12 -3.65
N GLN A 38 -8.88 6.73 -4.70
CA GLN A 38 -8.87 7.40 -5.96
C GLN A 38 -9.41 8.79 -5.63
N THR A 39 -8.51 9.74 -5.48
CA THR A 39 -8.85 11.11 -5.09
C THR A 39 -9.71 11.70 -6.20
N LYS A 40 -11.02 11.52 -6.06
CA LYS A 40 -12.00 11.96 -7.04
C LYS A 40 -12.23 13.45 -6.87
N VAL A 41 -12.23 14.15 -8.00
CA VAL A 41 -12.71 15.52 -8.10
C VAL A 41 -14.13 15.58 -7.54
N ALA A 42 -14.38 16.45 -6.56
CA ALA A 42 -15.70 16.60 -5.98
C ALA A 42 -16.69 17.16 -7.03
N ALA A 43 -17.90 16.61 -7.08
CA ALA A 43 -18.93 17.07 -8.01
C ALA A 43 -19.26 18.55 -7.74
N GLY A 44 -19.17 19.40 -8.78
CA GLY A 44 -19.40 20.85 -8.66
C GLY A 44 -18.19 21.66 -8.15
N ALA A 45 -17.03 21.03 -7.92
CA ALA A 45 -15.81 21.77 -7.59
C ALA A 45 -15.40 22.69 -8.74
N LYS A 46 -15.07 23.94 -8.40
CA LYS A 46 -14.63 24.94 -9.39
C LYS A 46 -13.26 24.53 -9.94
N LYS A 47 -13.18 24.36 -11.25
CA LYS A 47 -11.92 24.19 -11.98
C LYS A 47 -11.07 25.47 -11.91
N LEU A 48 -9.76 25.30 -11.94
CA LEU A 48 -8.82 26.40 -12.18
C LEU A 48 -8.78 26.73 -13.68
N SER A 49 -7.68 27.30 -14.18
CA SER A 49 -7.51 27.67 -15.59
C SER A 49 -7.39 26.49 -16.55
N ALA A 50 -7.21 25.26 -16.04
CA ALA A 50 -7.08 24.04 -16.82
C ALA A 50 -8.08 22.97 -16.39
N ASP A 51 -8.52 22.15 -17.33
CA ASP A 51 -9.38 21.00 -17.07
C ASP A 51 -8.64 19.85 -16.39
N GLU A 52 -7.38 19.67 -16.74
CA GLU A 52 -6.52 18.58 -16.31
C GLU A 52 -5.07 19.07 -16.17
N VAL A 53 -4.33 18.51 -15.21
CA VAL A 53 -2.89 18.68 -15.03
C VAL A 53 -2.25 17.30 -14.96
N ASN A 54 -1.17 17.13 -15.73
CA ASN A 54 -0.33 15.93 -15.69
C ASN A 54 0.86 16.19 -14.76
N ILE A 55 1.03 15.34 -13.74
CA ILE A 55 2.09 15.44 -12.73
C ILE A 55 3.04 14.26 -12.91
N GLY A 56 4.24 14.55 -13.40
CA GLY A 56 5.39 13.64 -13.41
C GLY A 56 6.12 13.66 -12.07
N TYR A 57 6.48 12.50 -11.51
CA TYR A 57 7.33 12.45 -10.31
C TYR A 57 8.14 11.16 -10.17
N PHE A 58 9.18 11.21 -9.35
CA PHE A 58 9.96 10.03 -8.96
C PHE A 58 9.34 9.29 -7.76
N PRO A 59 9.10 7.97 -7.86
CA PRO A 59 8.55 7.20 -6.76
C PRO A 59 9.67 6.71 -5.81
N ASN A 60 10.48 7.63 -5.28
CA ASN A 60 11.58 7.30 -4.36
C ASN A 60 11.52 8.13 -3.06
N LEU A 61 12.18 7.63 -2.00
CA LEU A 61 12.14 8.25 -0.67
C LEU A 61 12.80 9.64 -0.60
N THR A 62 13.79 9.91 -1.45
CA THR A 62 14.43 11.23 -1.51
C THR A 62 13.56 12.30 -2.18
N HIS A 63 12.47 11.88 -2.84
CA HIS A 63 11.46 12.74 -3.48
C HIS A 63 10.06 12.50 -2.90
N ALA A 64 9.98 12.23 -1.59
CA ALA A 64 8.75 11.84 -0.90
C ALA A 64 7.60 12.85 -1.01
N THR A 65 7.88 14.14 -1.25
CA THR A 65 6.83 15.18 -1.30
C THR A 65 5.74 14.87 -2.33
N ALA A 66 6.12 14.42 -3.53
CA ALA A 66 5.15 14.08 -4.57
C ALA A 66 4.36 12.82 -4.23
N LEU A 67 5.03 11.82 -3.64
CA LEU A 67 4.39 10.58 -3.17
C LEU A 67 3.31 10.89 -2.13
N VAL A 68 3.65 11.64 -1.09
CA VAL A 68 2.71 12.04 -0.04
C VAL A 68 1.59 12.90 -0.63
N GLY A 69 1.91 13.87 -1.49
CA GLY A 69 0.91 14.76 -2.09
C GLY A 69 -0.13 14.05 -2.95
N VAL A 70 0.28 13.01 -3.68
CA VAL A 70 -0.63 12.15 -4.46
C VAL A 70 -1.43 11.21 -3.54
N GLN A 71 -0.75 10.52 -2.63
CA GLN A 71 -1.36 9.46 -1.82
C GLN A 71 -2.33 9.99 -0.75
N GLU A 72 -2.02 11.14 -0.17
CA GLU A 72 -2.91 11.85 0.78
C GLU A 72 -3.94 12.75 0.08
N GLY A 73 -3.91 12.83 -1.25
CA GLY A 73 -4.85 13.63 -2.05
C GLY A 73 -4.68 15.14 -1.90
N LEU A 74 -3.54 15.61 -1.38
CA LEU A 74 -3.26 17.02 -1.15
C LEU A 74 -3.29 17.83 -2.46
N PHE A 75 -2.72 17.28 -3.55
CA PHE A 75 -2.72 17.98 -4.83
C PHE A 75 -4.13 18.19 -5.38
N GLN A 76 -5.01 17.18 -5.27
CA GLN A 76 -6.37 17.29 -5.80
C GLN A 76 -7.20 18.29 -4.99
N LYS A 77 -6.95 18.38 -3.68
CA LYS A 77 -7.59 19.36 -2.81
C LYS A 77 -7.26 20.79 -3.27
N GLU A 78 -5.99 21.09 -3.53
CA GLU A 78 -5.55 22.42 -3.94
C GLU A 78 -5.96 22.76 -5.39
N LEU A 79 -6.01 21.74 -6.28
CA LEU A 79 -6.44 21.91 -7.67
C LEU A 79 -7.96 21.97 -7.85
N GLY A 80 -8.74 21.66 -6.80
CA GLY A 80 -10.19 21.76 -6.80
C GLY A 80 -10.84 20.90 -7.88
N GLY A 81 -11.53 21.56 -8.82
CA GLY A 81 -12.22 20.91 -9.94
C GLY A 81 -11.32 20.40 -11.07
N THR A 82 -10.03 20.79 -11.06
CA THR A 82 -9.06 20.40 -12.09
C THR A 82 -8.59 18.97 -11.83
N THR A 83 -8.70 18.11 -12.85
CA THR A 83 -8.35 16.70 -12.75
C THR A 83 -6.84 16.51 -12.69
N ILE A 84 -6.36 15.59 -11.86
CA ILE A 84 -4.95 15.19 -11.85
C ILE A 84 -4.77 13.87 -12.61
N LYS A 85 -3.76 13.83 -13.48
CA LYS A 85 -3.15 12.60 -13.98
C LYS A 85 -1.72 12.51 -13.49
N THR A 86 -1.31 11.32 -13.07
CA THR A 86 0.03 11.09 -12.54
C THR A 86 0.81 10.13 -13.43
N SER A 87 2.07 10.45 -13.66
CA SER A 87 3.04 9.56 -14.31
C SER A 87 4.27 9.46 -13.41
N THR A 88 4.80 8.24 -13.27
CA THR A 88 6.02 8.01 -12.51
C THR A 88 7.19 7.82 -13.46
N PHE A 89 8.34 8.40 -13.11
CA PHE A 89 9.59 8.21 -13.82
C PHE A 89 10.60 7.53 -12.92
N ASN A 90 11.50 6.73 -13.49
CA ASN A 90 12.50 6.03 -12.69
C ASN A 90 13.68 6.94 -12.31
N ALA A 91 14.08 7.83 -13.22
CA ALA A 91 15.21 8.74 -13.05
C ALA A 91 15.10 9.96 -13.98
N GLY A 92 15.90 10.99 -13.73
CA GLY A 92 15.91 12.26 -14.49
C GLY A 92 15.91 12.11 -16.01
N PRO A 93 16.74 11.25 -16.63
CA PRO A 93 16.68 11.05 -18.07
C PRO A 93 15.30 10.62 -18.55
N SER A 94 14.62 9.73 -17.80
CA SER A 94 13.27 9.28 -18.17
C SER A 94 12.21 10.38 -18.10
N GLU A 95 12.43 11.47 -17.37
CA GLU A 95 11.48 12.59 -17.29
C GLU A 95 11.50 13.50 -18.53
N ILE A 96 12.56 13.44 -19.33
CA ILE A 96 12.77 14.34 -20.48
C ILE A 96 12.70 13.64 -21.85
N GLU A 97 12.63 12.31 -21.87
CA GLU A 97 12.61 11.48 -23.07
C GLU A 97 11.21 11.29 -23.66
#